data_AF-A0A7Y4Z804-F1
#
_entry.id   AF-A0A7Y4Z804-F1
#
_cell.length_a   1.000
_cell.length_b   1.000
_cell.length_c   1.000
_cell.angle_alpha   90.00
_cell.angle_beta   90.00
_cell.angle_gamma   90.00
#
_symmetry.space_group_name_H-M   'P 1'
#
loop_
_entity.id
_entity.type
_entity.pdbx_description
1 polymer ?
#
loop_
_entity_poly.entity_id
_entity_poly.type
_entity_poly.pdbx_seq_one_letter_code
_entity_poly.pdbx_strand_id
1 'polypeptide(L)' 'MKYIKGLNEAERQTLLDASRYAPWPRFRQRAHAVLLSGKRYQLGQLADIFEVDRD' A
#
# COMPACT_ATOMS: atom_id res chain seq x y z
N MET A 1 0.63 -15.86 7.14
CA MET A 1 0.36 -14.50 6.64
C MET A 1 0.88 -14.36 5.22
N LYS A 2 0.03 -14.01 4.26
CA LYS A 2 0.42 -13.84 2.86
C LYS A 2 1.04 -12.45 2.71
N TYR A 3 2.37 -12.38 2.68
CA TYR A 3 3.07 -11.16 2.28
C TYR A 3 3.04 -11.06 0.76
N ILE A 4 2.91 -9.84 0.23
CA ILE A 4 3.08 -9.61 -1.19
C ILE A 4 4.54 -9.96 -1.52
N LYS A 5 4.77 -10.62 -2.66
CA LYS A 5 6.11 -10.90 -3.18
C LYS A 5 6.95 -9.60 -3.10
N GLY A 6 8.21 -9.70 -2.67
CA GLY A 6 9.07 -8.52 -2.51
C GLY A 6 9.05 -7.68 -3.78
N LEU A 7 8.66 -6.42 -3.64
CA LEU A 7 8.60 -5.46 -4.75
C LEU A 7 10.01 -5.18 -5.26
N ASN A 8 10.17 -5.17 -6.58
CA ASN A 8 11.37 -4.69 -7.21
C ASN A 8 11.44 -3.15 -7.15
N GLU A 9 12.61 -2.56 -7.33
CA GLU A 9 12.80 -1.10 -7.16
C GLU A 9 11.94 -0.28 -8.14
N ALA A 10 11.81 -0.75 -9.39
CA ALA A 10 10.94 -0.12 -10.39
C ALA A 10 9.44 -0.14 -10.01
N GLU A 11 8.98 -1.23 -9.40
CA GLU A 11 7.59 -1.36 -8.93
C GLU A 11 7.36 -0.45 -7.72
N ARG A 12 8.37 -0.33 -6.86
CA ARG A 12 8.35 0.56 -5.69
C ARG A 12 8.25 2.03 -6.11
N GLN A 13 9.03 2.44 -7.11
CA GLN A 13 8.98 3.79 -7.65
C GLN A 13 7.62 4.10 -8.27
N THR A 14 7.07 3.15 -9.03
CA THR A 14 5.73 3.26 -9.64
C THR A 14 4.65 3.42 -8.57
N LEU A 15 4.72 2.64 -7.49
CA LEU A 15 3.77 2.73 -6.38
C LEU A 15 3.92 4.04 -5.58
N LEU A 16 5.14 4.55 -5.45
CA LEU A 16 5.42 5.86 -4.83
C LEU A 16 4.76 6.99 -5.64
N ASP A 17 4.98 7.01 -6.95
CA ASP A 17 4.36 8.00 -7.83
C ASP A 17 2.84 7.83 -7.86
N ALA A 18 2.34 6.60 -7.92
CA ALA A 18 0.93 6.31 -7.83
C ALA A 18 0.31 6.80 -6.50
N SER A 19 1.01 6.65 -5.37
CA SER A 19 0.51 7.11 -4.08
C SER A 19 0.37 8.63 -3.99
N ARG A 20 1.23 9.39 -4.69
CA ARG A 20 1.23 10.85 -4.69
C ARG A 20 0.35 11.47 -5.76
N TYR A 21 0.47 10.99 -6.99
CA TYR A 21 -0.04 11.67 -8.18
C TYR A 21 -1.24 10.97 -8.82
N ALA A 22 -1.61 9.77 -8.38
CA ALA A 22 -2.73 9.10 -9.03
C ALA A 22 -4.03 9.89 -8.87
N PRO A 23 -4.82 10.02 -9.95
CA PRO A 23 -6.01 10.86 -9.95
C PRO A 23 -7.12 10.32 -9.03
N TRP A 24 -7.05 9.04 -8.65
CA TRP A 24 -8.11 8.35 -7.91
C TRP A 24 -7.70 8.16 -6.45
N PRO A 25 -8.45 8.71 -5.46
CA PRO A 25 -8.12 8.61 -4.04
C PRO A 25 -7.95 7.16 -3.56
N ARG A 26 -8.86 6.28 -3.96
CA ARG A 26 -8.80 4.84 -3.63
C ARG A 26 -7.57 4.15 -4.20
N PHE A 27 -7.12 4.57 -5.38
CA PHE A 27 -5.91 4.01 -5.99
C PHE A 27 -4.65 4.47 -5.24
N ARG A 28 -4.59 5.75 -4.83
CA ARG A 28 -3.51 6.28 -3.98
C ARG A 28 -3.39 5.48 -2.67
N GLN A 29 -4.52 5.24 -2.01
CA GLN A 29 -4.57 4.50 -0.75
C GLN A 29 -4.12 3.04 -0.92
N ARG A 30 -4.54 2.37 -2.01
CA ARG A 30 -4.09 1.00 -2.34
C ARG A 30 -2.60 0.95 -2.65
N ALA A 31 -2.07 1.90 -3.43
CA ALA A 31 -0.65 1.99 -3.72
C ALA A 31 0.18 2.17 -2.43
N HIS A 32 -0.31 3.03 -1.52
CA HIS A 32 0.31 3.24 -0.22
C HIS A 32 0.24 1.98 0.67
N ALA A 33 -0.88 1.24 0.65
CA ALA A 33 -1.02 -0.02 1.39
C ALA A 33 -0.04 -1.11 0.89
N VAL A 34 0.17 -1.19 -0.43
CA VAL A 34 1.13 -2.13 -1.03
C VAL A 34 2.57 -1.78 -0.64
N LEU A 35 2.93 -0.49 -0.62
CA LEU A 35 4.24 -0.02 -0.15
C LEU A 35 4.51 -0.39 1.32
N LEU A 36 3.50 -0.21 2.17
CA LEU A 36 3.59 -0.55 3.60
C LEU A 36 3.63 -2.07 3.80
N SER A 37 2.87 -2.85 3.03
CA SER A 37 2.96 -4.31 3.07
C SER A 37 4.36 -4.82 2.73
N GLY A 38 5.05 -4.19 1.76
CA GLY A 38 6.44 -4.47 1.44
C GLY A 38 7.44 -4.17 2.57
N LYS A 39 7.08 -3.26 3.49
CA LYS A 39 7.85 -2.97 4.72
C LYS A 39 7.51 -3.92 5.90
N ARG A 40 6.78 -5.00 5.64
CA ARG A 40 6.29 -5.98 6.64
C ARG A 40 5.24 -5.45 7.63
N TYR A 41 4.53 -4.37 7.28
CA TYR A 41 3.35 -3.99 8.04
C TYR A 41 2.24 -5.03 7.83
N GLN A 42 1.60 -5.45 8.93
CA GLN A 42 0.52 -6.43 8.87
C GLN A 42 -0.77 -5.81 8.35
N LEU A 43 -1.65 -6.64 7.78
CA LEU A 43 -2.92 -6.19 7.22
C LEU A 43 -3.83 -5.48 8.26
N GLY A 44 -3.71 -5.81 9.54
CA GLY A 44 -4.40 -5.12 10.64
C GLY A 44 -3.85 -3.73 10.90
N GLN A 45 -2.51 -3.59 10.94
CA GLN A 45 -1.85 -2.28 11.08
C GLN A 45 -2.14 -1.37 9.88
N LEU A 46 -2.27 -1.94 8.68
CA LEU A 46 -2.70 -1.18 7.51
C LEU A 46 -4.15 -0.69 7.65
N ALA A 47 -5.05 -1.50 8.20
CA ALA A 47 -6.44 -1.11 8.43
C ALA A 47 -6.52 0.06 9.44
N ASP A 48 -5.75 -0.02 10.53
CA ASP A 48 -5.60 1.08 11.49
C ASP A 48 -5.02 2.35 10.85
N ILE A 49 -3.92 2.24 10.09
CA ILE A 49 -3.26 3.40 9.44
C ILE A 49 -4.18 4.13 8.46
N PHE A 50 -5.04 3.38 7.76
CA PHE A 50 -5.96 3.96 6.79
C PHE A 50 -7.34 4.27 7.36
N GLU A 51 -7.57 4.00 8.66
CA GLU A 51 -8.88 4.11 9.33
C GLU A 51 -9.99 3.43 8.51
N VAL A 52 -9.64 2.31 7.86
CA VAL A 52 -10.59 1.53 7.08
C VAL A 52 -11.15 0.47 8.00
N ASP A 53 -12.34 0.75 8.54
CA ASP A 53 -13.13 -0.24 9.26
C ASP A 53 -13.38 -1.43 8.33
N ARG A 54 -12.90 -2.61 8.73
CA ARG A 54 -13.29 -3.87 8.09
C ARG A 54 -14.38 -4.47 8.96
N ASP A 55 -15.62 -4.08 8.67
CA ASP A 55 -16.79 -4.89 8.98
C ASP A 55 -16.75 -6.22 8.19
#